data_AF-A0A2S2PYM5-F1
#
_entry.id   AF-A0A2S2PYM5-F1
#
_cell.length_a   1.000
_cell.length_b   1.000
_cell.length_c   1.000
_cell.angle_alpha   90.00
_cell.angle_beta   90.00
_cell.angle_gamma   90.00
#
_symmetry.space_group_name_H-M   'P 1'
#
loop_
_entity.id
_entity.type
_entity.pdbx_description
1 polymer ?
#
loop_
_entity_poly.entity_id
_entity_poly.type
_entity_poly.pdbx_seq_one_letter_code
_entity_poly.pdbx_strand_id
1 'polypeptide(L)'
;IRRAVINTLNCKDAVRSITILPQKHPGAKCSTGFLELKSVDLAAKVIFLLNHMQLESSRSKYPFLMKLCFSKWSEMRQKSEDSTALVFNATPRNSQWLFHRHEHRVSTVEYKVSRVTRVTDEDYPWTLWDMRDHATEAIDPEAGTSSDTHCRPSDESGSLLNPQTVLPGLPVDE
;
A
#
# COMPACT_ATOMS: atom_id res chain seq x y z
N ILE A 1 -4.93 4.11 3.02
CA ILE A 1 -4.47 5.51 3.25
C ILE A 1 -5.51 6.54 2.80
N ARG A 2 -5.82 6.71 1.49
CA ARG A 2 -6.83 7.70 1.01
C ARG A 2 -8.15 7.67 1.79
N ARG A 3 -8.72 6.48 1.96
CA ARG A 3 -9.97 6.28 2.73
C ARG A 3 -9.85 6.81 4.17
N ALA A 4 -8.74 6.52 4.86
CA ALA A 4 -8.53 7.00 6.22
C ALA A 4 -8.44 8.54 6.28
N VAL A 5 -7.77 9.16 5.30
CA VAL A 5 -7.72 10.63 5.18
C VAL A 5 -9.11 11.23 4.99
N ILE A 6 -9.88 10.71 4.02
CA ILE A 6 -11.23 11.21 3.72
C ILE A 6 -12.14 11.09 4.94
N ASN A 7 -12.14 9.92 5.60
CA ASN A 7 -12.99 9.66 6.76
C ASN A 7 -12.62 10.58 7.93
N THR A 8 -11.32 10.78 8.17
CA THR A 8 -10.84 11.55 9.31
C THR A 8 -11.04 13.05 9.13
N LEU A 9 -10.91 13.55 7.90
CA LEU A 9 -11.12 14.96 7.59
C LEU A 9 -12.57 15.28 7.20
N ASN A 10 -13.41 14.26 7.01
CA ASN A 10 -14.72 14.36 6.37
C ASN A 10 -14.68 15.16 5.05
N CYS A 11 -13.63 14.96 4.25
CA CYS A 11 -13.36 15.72 3.03
C CYS A 11 -12.90 14.78 1.91
N LYS A 12 -13.80 14.50 0.96
CA LYS A 12 -13.55 13.61 -0.20
C LYS A 12 -12.45 14.14 -1.12
N ASP A 13 -12.28 15.45 -1.13
CA ASP A 13 -11.39 16.18 -2.02
C ASP A 13 -10.00 16.48 -1.43
N ALA A 14 -9.70 15.98 -0.22
CA ALA A 14 -8.49 16.38 0.49
C ALA A 14 -7.20 15.89 -0.19
N VAL A 15 -7.24 14.73 -0.84
CA VAL A 15 -6.07 14.04 -1.41
C VAL A 15 -5.92 14.37 -2.88
N ARG A 16 -4.78 14.92 -3.26
CA ARG A 16 -4.42 15.17 -4.66
C ARG A 16 -3.69 13.97 -5.28
N SER A 17 -2.67 13.48 -4.58
CA SER A 17 -1.81 12.40 -5.06
C SER A 17 -1.39 11.47 -3.93
N ILE A 18 -1.16 10.20 -4.26
CA ILE A 18 -0.38 9.27 -3.45
C ILE A 18 0.73 8.73 -4.32
N THR A 19 1.96 8.73 -3.80
CA THR A 19 3.12 8.14 -4.47
C THR A 19 3.72 7.07 -3.59
N ILE A 20 3.91 5.87 -4.13
CA ILE A 20 4.64 4.77 -3.48
C ILE A 20 6.02 4.70 -4.12
N LEU A 21 7.06 4.88 -3.30
CA LEU A 21 8.45 4.89 -3.75
C LEU A 21 8.99 3.46 -3.89
N PRO A 22 10.06 3.26 -4.68
CA PRO A 22 10.79 2.00 -4.69
C PRO A 22 11.31 1.67 -3.28
N GLN A 23 11.45 0.38 -2.97
CA GLN A 23 12.08 -0.02 -1.72
C GLN A 23 13.53 0.45 -1.70
N LYS A 24 13.94 1.09 -0.60
CA LYS A 24 15.30 1.62 -0.45
C LYS A 24 16.36 0.50 -0.44
N HIS A 25 15.99 -0.67 0.06
CA HIS A 25 16.86 -1.83 0.16
C HIS A 25 16.07 -3.12 -0.17
N PRO A 26 16.71 -4.15 -0.75
CA PRO A 26 16.11 -5.46 -0.91
C PRO A 26 15.59 -6.00 0.43
N GLY A 27 14.36 -6.49 0.46
CA GLY A 27 13.74 -7.06 1.66
C GLY A 27 13.14 -6.03 2.63
N ALA A 28 13.01 -4.75 2.23
CA ALA A 28 12.30 -3.77 3.04
C ALA A 28 10.84 -4.21 3.26
N LYS A 29 10.44 -4.32 4.52
CA LYS A 29 9.11 -4.82 4.92
C LYS A 29 8.01 -3.75 4.88
N CYS A 30 8.39 -2.48 4.76
CA CYS A 30 7.49 -1.34 4.78
C CYS A 30 7.63 -0.53 3.49
N SER A 31 6.51 -0.08 2.94
CA SER A 31 6.50 0.92 1.88
C SER A 31 6.77 2.31 2.44
N THR A 32 7.44 3.14 1.64
CA THR A 32 7.56 4.58 1.88
C THR A 32 6.99 5.34 0.69
N GLY A 33 6.61 6.59 0.90
CA GLY A 33 5.87 7.32 -0.12
C GLY A 33 5.59 8.77 0.23
N PHE A 34 4.89 9.43 -0.69
CA PHE A 34 4.37 10.78 -0.51
C PHE A 34 2.85 10.77 -0.53
N LEU A 35 2.27 11.61 0.32
CA LEU A 35 0.85 11.91 0.35
C LEU A 35 0.70 13.41 0.10
N GLU A 36 0.24 13.77 -1.09
CA GLU A 36 0.04 15.16 -1.48
C GLU A 36 -1.41 15.55 -1.22
N LEU A 37 -1.62 16.56 -0.37
CA LEU A 37 -2.92 17.11 -0.06
C LEU A 37 -3.11 18.46 -0.75
N LYS A 38 -4.37 18.88 -0.91
CA LYS A 38 -4.70 20.13 -1.60
C LYS A 38 -4.25 21.40 -0.89
N SER A 39 -4.02 21.34 0.43
CA SER A 39 -3.52 22.47 1.19
C SER A 39 -2.60 22.04 2.35
N VAL A 40 -1.78 22.97 2.81
CA VAL A 40 -0.88 22.77 3.95
C VAL A 40 -1.68 22.55 5.25
N ASP A 41 -2.82 23.23 5.42
CA ASP A 41 -3.71 23.04 6.57
C ASP A 41 -4.24 21.60 6.65
N LEU A 42 -4.69 21.04 5.52
CA LEU A 42 -5.10 19.64 5.46
C LEU A 42 -3.94 18.70 5.78
N ALA A 43 -2.73 19.01 5.29
CA ALA A 43 -1.54 18.19 5.56
C ALA A 43 -1.19 18.19 7.07
N ALA A 44 -1.26 19.35 7.72
CA ALA A 44 -1.06 19.47 9.16
C ALA A 44 -2.10 18.67 9.95
N LYS A 45 -3.38 18.78 9.59
CA LYS A 45 -4.48 18.00 10.21
C LYS A 45 -4.27 16.50 10.04
N VAL A 46 -3.87 16.05 8.85
CA VAL A 46 -3.57 14.63 8.60
C VAL A 46 -2.40 14.14 9.43
N ILE A 47 -1.31 14.90 9.53
CA ILE A 47 -0.20 14.51 10.41
C ILE A 47 -0.68 14.44 11.86
N PHE A 48 -1.43 15.43 12.33
CA PHE A 48 -1.90 15.45 13.72
C PHE A 48 -2.83 14.28 14.05
N LEU A 49 -3.75 13.93 13.15
CA LEU A 49 -4.80 12.95 13.41
C LEU A 49 -4.40 11.52 13.03
N LEU A 50 -3.53 11.34 12.04
CA LEU A 50 -3.24 10.03 11.45
C LEU A 50 -1.81 9.55 11.67
N ASN A 51 -0.90 10.40 12.15
CA ASN A 51 0.41 9.91 12.53
C ASN A 51 0.25 8.87 13.65
N HIS A 52 0.89 7.73 13.47
CA HIS A 52 0.79 6.57 14.38
C HIS A 52 -0.56 5.85 14.33
N MET A 53 -1.37 6.05 13.28
CA MET A 53 -2.49 5.17 12.99
C MET A 53 -1.98 3.75 12.68
N GLN A 54 -2.67 2.74 13.22
CA GLN A 54 -2.40 1.33 12.93
C GLN A 54 -3.01 0.94 11.57
N LEU A 55 -2.24 0.22 10.78
CA LEU A 55 -2.61 -0.31 9.48
C LEU A 55 -2.57 -1.84 9.55
N GLU A 56 -3.73 -2.46 9.43
CA GLU A 56 -3.83 -3.91 9.36
C GLU A 56 -3.10 -4.46 8.14
N SER A 57 -2.57 -5.67 8.28
CA SER A 57 -1.83 -6.36 7.25
C SER A 57 -2.29 -7.80 7.13
N SER A 58 -2.58 -8.24 5.91
CA SER A 58 -2.77 -9.67 5.63
C SER A 58 -1.48 -10.48 5.74
N ARG A 59 -0.31 -9.82 5.72
CA ARG A 59 1.01 -10.45 5.70
C ARG A 59 1.74 -10.42 7.05
N SER A 60 1.16 -9.80 8.08
CA SER A 60 1.78 -9.67 9.40
C SER A 60 0.72 -9.80 10.48
N LYS A 61 1.05 -10.54 11.55
CA LYS A 61 0.22 -10.64 12.76
C LYS A 61 0.18 -9.32 13.54
N TYR A 62 1.15 -8.45 13.32
CA TYR A 62 1.24 -7.14 13.97
C TYR A 62 0.86 -6.03 12.99
N PRO A 63 0.08 -5.04 13.41
CA PRO A 63 -0.27 -3.91 12.57
C PRO A 63 0.96 -3.05 12.26
N PHE A 64 0.99 -2.46 11.08
CA PHE A 64 1.99 -1.48 10.72
C PHE A 64 1.61 -0.11 11.29
N LEU A 65 2.58 0.56 11.89
CA LEU A 65 2.36 1.90 12.42
C LEU A 65 2.67 2.95 11.35
N MET A 66 1.67 3.76 10.97
CA MET A 66 1.89 4.84 10.01
C MET A 66 2.79 5.91 10.62
N LYS A 67 3.81 6.34 9.87
CA LYS A 67 4.71 7.43 10.26
C LYS A 67 4.61 8.53 9.22
N LEU A 68 4.12 9.69 9.63
CA LEU A 68 3.95 10.85 8.77
C LEU A 68 4.87 11.98 9.21
N CYS A 69 5.42 12.69 8.23
CA CYS A 69 6.18 13.92 8.44
C CYS A 69 6.02 14.82 7.22
N PHE A 70 6.34 16.11 7.41
CA PHE A 70 6.41 17.03 6.27
C PHE A 70 7.61 16.69 5.39
N SER A 71 7.35 16.67 4.09
CA SER A 71 8.37 16.50 3.06
C SER A 71 9.02 17.85 2.73
N LYS A 72 10.31 17.83 2.36
CA LYS A 72 11.02 19.00 1.79
C LYS A 72 10.76 19.16 0.28
N TRP A 73 10.19 18.13 -0.34
CA TRP A 73 9.81 18.15 -1.76
C TRP A 73 8.59 19.05 -1.89
N SER A 74 8.76 20.17 -2.56
CA SER A 74 7.73 21.19 -2.76
C SER A 74 6.91 20.94 -4.02
N GLU A 75 7.48 20.17 -4.94
CA GLU A 75 6.89 19.99 -6.24
C GLU A 75 7.17 18.60 -6.80
N MET A 76 6.10 18.00 -7.31
CA MET A 76 6.11 16.74 -8.03
C MET A 76 5.56 17.00 -9.43
N ARG A 77 6.37 16.78 -10.46
CA ARG A 77 5.98 16.98 -11.87
C ARG A 77 6.21 15.70 -12.66
N GLN A 78 5.24 15.35 -13.48
CA GLN A 78 5.45 14.36 -14.55
C GLN A 78 6.27 15.04 -15.65
N LYS A 79 7.30 14.38 -16.17
CA LYS A 79 8.05 14.93 -17.32
C LYS A 79 7.14 15.03 -18.55
N SER A 80 7.22 16.15 -19.25
CA SER A 80 6.42 16.39 -20.47
C SER A 80 6.90 15.56 -21.65
N GLU A 81 8.22 15.34 -21.74
CA GLU A 81 8.85 14.58 -22.83
C GLU A 81 8.74 13.06 -22.59
N ASP A 82 8.82 12.64 -21.32
CA ASP A 82 8.70 11.24 -20.90
C ASP A 82 7.60 11.09 -19.83
N SER A 83 6.41 10.70 -20.27
CA SER A 83 5.26 10.41 -19.39
C SER A 83 5.53 9.26 -18.38
N THR A 84 6.67 8.57 -18.51
CA THR A 84 7.08 7.44 -17.66
C THR A 84 7.92 7.85 -16.45
N ALA A 85 8.20 9.13 -16.25
CA ALA A 85 9.03 9.60 -15.14
C ALA A 85 8.36 10.71 -14.32
N LEU A 86 8.59 10.65 -13.01
CA LEU A 86 8.17 11.64 -12.02
C LEU A 86 9.39 12.30 -11.41
N VAL A 87 9.39 13.63 -11.46
CA VAL A 87 10.47 14.48 -10.97
C VAL A 87 10.02 15.17 -9.70
N PHE A 88 10.84 15.05 -8.65
CA PHE A 88 10.66 15.71 -7.36
C PHE A 88 11.67 16.83 -7.23
N ASN A 89 11.20 18.04 -6.98
CA ASN A 89 12.03 19.21 -6.73
C ASN A 89 11.88 19.65 -5.28
N ALA A 90 13.01 19.88 -4.61
CA ALA A 90 13.04 20.47 -3.28
C ALA A 90 13.04 21.99 -3.41
N THR A 91 12.18 22.69 -2.66
CA THR A 91 12.30 24.14 -2.55
C THR A 91 13.68 24.47 -2.01
N PRO A 92 14.43 25.38 -2.65
CA PRO A 92 15.65 25.89 -2.06
C PRO A 92 15.29 26.53 -0.72
N ARG A 93 16.09 26.27 0.32
CA ARG A 93 15.97 27.01 1.57
C ARG A 93 16.31 28.45 1.23
N ASN A 94 15.31 29.32 1.13
CA ASN A 94 15.53 30.76 1.16
C ASN A 94 15.98 31.14 2.58
N SER A 95 17.22 30.82 2.93
CA SER A 95 17.88 31.49 4.03
C SER A 95 18.22 32.89 3.54
N GLN A 96 17.27 33.81 3.65
CA GLN A 96 17.51 35.27 3.63
C GLN A 96 18.28 35.71 4.89
N TRP A 97 19.18 34.87 5.41
CA TRP A 97 20.14 35.29 6.42
C TRP A 97 21.29 35.94 5.69
N LEU A 98 21.34 37.25 5.90
CA LEU A 98 22.32 38.23 5.45
C LEU A 98 23.72 37.60 5.31
N PHE A 99 24.38 37.89 4.17
CA PHE A 99 25.82 37.77 3.90
C PHE A 99 26.40 36.60 3.10
N HIS A 100 25.64 35.66 2.52
CA HIS A 100 26.21 34.80 1.46
C HIS A 100 25.22 34.48 0.33
N ARG A 101 25.50 34.99 -0.87
CA ARG A 101 24.87 34.61 -2.14
C ARG A 101 25.34 33.18 -2.49
N HIS A 102 24.81 32.17 -1.82
CA HIS A 102 24.90 30.81 -2.32
C HIS A 102 23.75 30.56 -3.29
N GLU A 103 24.05 30.34 -4.56
CA GLU A 103 23.14 29.69 -5.50
C GLU A 103 22.77 28.33 -4.92
N HIS A 104 21.62 28.27 -4.24
CA HIS A 104 21.11 27.01 -3.72
C HIS A 104 20.58 26.22 -4.91
N ARG A 105 21.42 25.30 -5.42
CA ARG A 105 21.02 24.35 -6.45
C ARG A 105 19.82 23.55 -5.92
N VAL A 106 18.69 23.68 -6.61
CA VAL A 106 17.48 22.89 -6.36
C VAL A 106 17.88 21.42 -6.44
N SER A 107 17.68 20.69 -5.34
CA SER A 107 17.86 19.24 -5.38
C SER A 107 16.69 18.65 -6.16
N THR A 108 17.03 17.88 -7.20
CA THR A 108 16.06 17.20 -8.07
C THR A 108 16.33 15.71 -8.03
N VAL A 109 15.27 14.92 -7.89
CA VAL A 109 15.32 13.45 -7.96
C VAL A 109 14.27 12.98 -8.95
N GLU A 110 14.62 12.01 -9.77
CA GLU A 110 13.74 11.42 -10.78
C GLU A 110 13.51 9.95 -10.48
N TYR A 111 12.24 9.52 -10.55
CA TYR A 111 11.84 8.13 -10.42
C TYR A 111 11.05 7.70 -11.64
N LYS A 112 11.38 6.52 -12.15
CA LYS A 112 10.58 5.85 -13.18
C LYS A 112 9.27 5.37 -12.56
N VAL A 113 8.19 5.58 -13.30
CA VAL A 113 6.84 5.22 -12.92
C VAL A 113 6.53 3.84 -13.50
N SER A 114 6.19 2.89 -12.62
CA SER A 114 5.82 1.53 -13.01
C SER A 114 4.33 1.45 -13.35
N ARG A 115 3.49 2.11 -12.55
CA ARG A 115 2.03 2.12 -12.74
C ARG A 115 1.43 3.45 -12.32
N VAL A 116 0.44 3.91 -13.09
CA VAL A 116 -0.38 5.07 -12.75
C VAL A 116 -1.83 4.66 -12.71
N THR A 117 -2.52 5.02 -11.63
CA THR A 117 -3.98 4.91 -11.55
C THR A 117 -4.54 6.31 -11.37
N ARG A 118 -5.20 6.84 -12.42
CA ARG A 118 -5.91 8.11 -12.37
C ARG A 118 -7.39 7.81 -12.17
N VAL A 119 -8.00 8.41 -11.16
CA VAL A 119 -9.45 8.33 -10.97
C VAL A 119 -9.99 9.70 -11.35
N THR A 120 -10.63 9.77 -12.51
CA THR A 120 -11.19 10.99 -13.10
C THR A 120 -12.72 11.02 -13.10
N ASP A 121 -13.35 9.87 -12.88
CA ASP A 121 -14.81 9.69 -13.01
C ASP A 121 -15.57 10.00 -11.71
N GLU A 122 -14.85 10.48 -10.69
CA GLU A 122 -15.40 10.94 -9.41
C GLU A 122 -15.44 12.48 -9.40
N ASP A 123 -16.31 13.06 -8.57
CA ASP A 123 -16.38 14.52 -8.35
C ASP A 123 -15.03 15.14 -7.95
N TYR A 124 -14.11 14.31 -7.43
CA TYR A 124 -12.83 14.72 -6.86
C TYR A 124 -11.68 13.86 -7.42
N PRO A 125 -11.07 14.29 -8.53
CA PRO A 125 -10.03 13.51 -9.19
C PRO A 125 -8.76 13.43 -8.34
N TRP A 126 -8.13 12.26 -8.35
CA TRP A 126 -6.87 12.01 -7.64
C TRP A 126 -6.03 10.97 -8.37
N THR A 127 -4.73 10.94 -8.08
CA THR A 127 -3.79 10.03 -8.75
C THR A 127 -3.01 9.16 -7.77
N LEU A 128 -2.85 7.88 -8.09
CA LEU A 128 -1.91 6.97 -7.46
C LEU A 128 -0.74 6.71 -8.41
N TRP A 129 0.47 6.98 -7.94
CA TRP A 129 1.73 6.70 -8.61
C TRP A 129 2.44 5.55 -7.88
N ASP A 130 2.66 4.44 -8.57
CA ASP A 130 3.46 3.32 -8.06
C ASP A 130 4.77 3.25 -8.82
N MET A 131 5.88 3.39 -8.09
CA MET A 131 7.24 3.36 -8.63
C MET A 131 7.98 2.07 -8.25
N ARG A 132 7.31 1.13 -7.57
CA ARG A 132 7.94 -0.13 -7.19
C ARG A 132 8.22 -0.96 -8.43
N ASP A 133 9.32 -1.69 -8.39
CA ASP A 133 9.57 -2.72 -9.40
C ASP A 133 8.71 -3.93 -9.07
N HIS A 134 7.81 -4.29 -9.99
CA HIS A 134 6.91 -5.44 -9.84
C HIS A 134 7.57 -6.75 -10.32
N ALA A 135 8.79 -6.72 -10.87
CA ALA A 135 9.48 -7.92 -11.34
C ALA A 135 9.74 -8.95 -10.23
N THR A 136 9.61 -8.57 -8.94
CA THR A 136 9.79 -9.46 -7.78
C THR A 136 8.52 -9.70 -6.97
N GLU A 137 7.33 -9.32 -7.47
CA GLU A 137 6.09 -9.83 -6.90
C GLU A 137 5.96 -11.30 -7.31
N ALA A 138 6.59 -12.17 -6.51
CA ALA A 138 6.46 -13.61 -6.62
C ALA A 138 4.99 -13.97 -6.76
N ILE A 139 4.71 -14.72 -7.83
CA ILE A 139 3.45 -15.41 -8.10
C ILE A 139 2.96 -16.04 -6.79
N ASP A 140 1.74 -15.68 -6.41
CA ASP A 140 1.02 -16.37 -5.34
C ASP A 140 0.87 -17.85 -5.73
N PRO A 141 1.35 -18.83 -4.95
CA PRO A 141 1.13 -20.25 -5.28
C PRO A 141 -0.33 -20.68 -5.02
N GLU A 142 -1.23 -19.79 -4.59
CA GLU A 142 -2.63 -20.13 -4.35
C GLU A 142 -3.61 -19.49 -5.35
N ALA A 143 -3.33 -19.56 -6.64
CA ALA A 143 -4.34 -19.28 -7.67
C ALA A 143 -4.18 -20.15 -8.93
N GLY A 144 -4.99 -21.21 -9.03
CA GLY A 144 -5.25 -21.99 -10.24
C GLY A 144 -4.80 -23.45 -10.09
N THR A 145 -5.65 -24.47 -10.01
CA THR A 145 -7.02 -24.63 -10.52
C THR A 145 -7.80 -25.61 -9.65
N SER A 146 -8.91 -25.16 -9.05
CA SER A 146 -10.04 -26.05 -8.81
C SER A 146 -10.72 -26.28 -10.16
N SER A 147 -10.49 -27.43 -10.76
CA SER A 147 -11.34 -27.93 -11.83
C SER A 147 -12.04 -29.17 -11.28
N ASP A 148 -13.25 -28.93 -10.77
CA ASP A 148 -14.29 -29.94 -10.78
C ASP A 148 -14.38 -30.53 -12.18
N THR A 149 -14.21 -31.83 -12.29
CA THR A 149 -14.74 -32.59 -13.43
C THR A 149 -15.29 -33.88 -12.86
N HIS A 150 -16.57 -33.82 -12.52
CA HIS A 150 -17.41 -35.00 -12.37
C HIS A 150 -17.44 -35.76 -13.71
N CYS A 151 -17.12 -37.06 -13.69
CA CYS A 151 -17.61 -38.04 -14.66
C CYS A 151 -17.55 -39.49 -14.13
N ARG A 152 -18.69 -39.92 -13.56
CA ARG A 152 -19.33 -41.26 -13.53
C ARG A 152 -18.70 -42.49 -12.82
N PRO A 153 -19.57 -43.44 -12.38
CA PRO A 153 -19.27 -44.46 -11.38
C PRO A 153 -18.79 -45.76 -12.04
N SER A 154 -17.97 -46.50 -11.29
CA SER A 154 -17.71 -47.90 -11.55
C SER A 154 -18.08 -48.69 -10.30
N ASP A 155 -19.19 -49.42 -10.41
CA ASP A 155 -19.49 -50.56 -9.56
C ASP A 155 -18.42 -51.62 -9.79
N GLU A 156 -17.66 -51.99 -8.76
CA GLU A 156 -17.12 -53.34 -8.66
C GLU A 156 -16.88 -53.74 -7.20
N SER A 157 -17.65 -54.76 -6.83
CA SER A 157 -17.73 -55.54 -5.59
C SER A 157 -16.44 -55.74 -4.79
N GLY A 158 -16.55 -55.53 -3.47
CA GLY A 158 -15.51 -55.85 -2.49
C GLY A 158 -16.04 -55.90 -1.04
N SER A 159 -16.81 -56.95 -0.76
CA SER A 159 -17.16 -57.57 0.54
C SER A 159 -16.45 -57.09 1.85
N LEU A 160 -17.27 -56.80 2.87
CA LEU A 160 -17.09 -56.98 4.35
C LEU A 160 -16.03 -56.07 5.05
N LEU A 161 -16.26 -55.36 6.16
CA LEU A 161 -17.12 -55.53 7.34
C LEU A 161 -17.49 -54.18 7.99
N ASN A 162 -18.70 -54.12 8.57
CA ASN A 162 -19.11 -53.16 9.59
C ASN A 162 -18.34 -53.37 10.91
N PRO A 163 -17.99 -52.30 11.65
CA PRO A 163 -17.95 -52.34 13.10
C PRO A 163 -19.25 -51.72 13.66
N GLN A 164 -20.10 -52.56 14.22
CA GLN A 164 -21.27 -52.11 14.99
C GLN A 164 -20.84 -51.45 16.31
N THR A 165 -21.59 -50.40 16.61
CA THR A 165 -21.74 -49.66 17.87
C THR A 165 -22.20 -50.55 19.03
N VAL A 166 -21.64 -50.42 20.23
CA VAL A 166 -22.35 -50.56 21.53
C VAL A 166 -21.68 -49.69 22.62
N LEU A 167 -22.48 -48.86 23.29
CA LEU A 167 -22.20 -47.99 24.47
C LEU A 167 -22.31 -48.81 25.80
N PRO A 168 -22.54 -48.24 27.00
CA PRO A 168 -21.56 -47.71 27.97
C PRO A 168 -21.61 -48.38 29.38
N GLY A 169 -20.59 -48.13 30.22
CA GLY A 169 -20.72 -47.95 31.68
C GLY A 169 -20.73 -49.17 32.62
N LEU A 170 -19.71 -49.29 33.48
CA LEU A 170 -19.78 -49.13 34.96
C LEU A 170 -18.44 -49.55 35.62
N PRO A 171 -18.02 -48.93 36.75
CA PRO A 171 -16.77 -49.20 37.45
C PRO A 171 -16.98 -50.08 38.70
N VAL A 172 -15.94 -50.81 39.16
CA VAL A 172 -15.81 -51.31 40.56
C VAL A 172 -14.33 -51.51 40.93
N ASP A 173 -13.89 -50.75 41.94
CA ASP A 173 -13.01 -50.97 43.10
C ASP A 173 -11.99 -52.14 43.14
N GLU A 174 -10.74 -51.85 43.54
CA GLU A 174 -10.25 -51.78 44.95
C GLU A 174 -8.98 -50.90 45.05
#